data_AF-A0A2M8Q6T4-F1
#
_entry.id   AF-A0A2M8Q6T4-F1
#
_cell.length_a   1.000
_cell.length_b   1.000
_cell.length_c   1.000
_cell.angle_alpha   90.00
_cell.angle_beta   90.00
_cell.angle_gamma   90.00
#
_symmetry.space_group_name_H-M   'P 1'
#
loop_
_entity.id
_entity.type
_entity.pdbx_description
1 polymer ?
#
loop_
_entity_poly.entity_id
_entity_poly.type
_entity_poly.pdbx_seq_one_letter_code
_entity_poly.pdbx_strand_id
1 'polypeptide(L)'
;MQLTVRSWLLLMMTAPLIAGSGWLPPLLWAAGAWLLLAAALLIVDAQLMPRANDWRLERRHDARLSLAAQNRIRIVIELLPSRRTTLRPVPIWLRDTPPPTFRLDRPEPLLTGVAPPNGLIE
;
A
#
# COMPACT_ATOMS: atom_id res chain seq x y z
N MET A 1 4.34 7.06 1.13
CA MET A 1 4.24 6.37 -0.16
C MET A 1 5.51 5.56 -0.34
N GLN A 2 5.42 4.23 -0.44
CA GLN A 2 6.58 3.40 -0.74
C GLN A 2 6.75 3.36 -2.27
N LEU A 3 7.97 3.61 -2.77
CA LEU A 3 8.23 3.55 -4.21
C LEU A 3 8.13 2.11 -4.67
N THR A 4 7.26 1.87 -5.66
CA THR A 4 7.17 0.56 -6.31
C THR A 4 8.38 0.33 -7.20
N VAL A 5 8.63 -0.93 -7.58
CA VAL A 5 9.68 -1.26 -8.57
C VAL A 5 9.47 -0.50 -9.88
N ARG A 6 8.21 -0.32 -10.31
CA ARG A 6 7.88 0.46 -11.52
C ARG A 6 8.26 1.93 -11.38
N SER A 7 7.95 2.52 -10.22
CA SER A 7 8.35 3.90 -9.89
C SER A 7 9.86 4.06 -9.91
N TRP A 8 10.59 3.08 -9.36
CA TRP A 8 12.05 3.05 -9.40
C TRP A 8 12.59 2.99 -10.83
N LEU A 9 12.06 2.11 -11.67
CA LEU A 9 12.47 1.99 -13.07
C LEU A 9 12.26 3.29 -13.85
N LEU A 10 11.11 3.96 -13.63
CA LEU A 10 10.83 5.26 -14.25
C LEU A 10 11.87 6.32 -13.85
N LEU A 11 12.22 6.40 -12.56
CA LEU A 11 13.23 7.32 -12.07
C LEU A 11 14.63 6.97 -12.59
N MET A 12 14.98 5.69 -12.60
CA MET A 12 16.28 5.18 -13.05
C MET A 12 16.54 5.46 -14.53
N MET A 13 15.50 5.56 -15.36
CA MET A 13 15.64 5.94 -16.76
C MET A 13 16.24 7.35 -16.95
N THR A 14 16.23 8.21 -15.92
CA THR A 14 16.93 9.50 -15.94
C THR A 14 18.45 9.33 -16.00
N ALA A 15 19.00 8.28 -15.37
CA ALA A 15 20.44 8.06 -15.28
C ALA A 15 21.13 7.85 -16.65
N PRO A 16 20.65 6.96 -17.56
CA PRO A 16 21.25 6.82 -18.88
C PRO A 16 21.11 8.09 -19.73
N LEU A 17 20.06 8.90 -19.56
CA LEU A 17 19.92 10.18 -20.25
C LEU A 17 20.97 11.20 -19.78
N ILE A 18 21.26 11.24 -18.47
CA ILE A 18 22.33 12.07 -17.93
C ILE A 18 23.69 11.57 -18.43
N ALA A 19 23.96 10.27 -18.35
CA ALA A 19 25.22 9.69 -18.81
C ALA A 19 25.45 9.97 -20.31
N GLY A 20 24.40 9.81 -21.14
CA GLY A 20 24.46 10.08 -22.57
C GLY A 20 24.71 11.55 -22.92
N SER A 21 24.45 12.48 -22.00
CA SER A 21 24.70 13.92 -22.23
C SER A 21 26.19 14.26 -22.39
N GLY A 22 27.09 13.38 -21.95
CA GLY A 22 28.53 13.53 -22.20
C GLY A 22 28.93 13.49 -23.68
N TRP A 23 28.13 12.81 -24.52
CA TRP A 23 28.32 12.79 -25.98
C TRP A 23 27.33 13.70 -26.71
N LEU A 24 26.10 13.80 -26.21
CA LEU A 24 25.04 14.59 -26.82
C LEU A 24 24.45 15.57 -25.80
N PRO A 25 24.98 16.79 -25.67
CA PRO A 25 24.55 17.75 -24.63
C PRO A 25 23.03 17.99 -24.52
N PRO A 26 22.23 18.00 -25.62
CA PRO A 26 20.78 18.10 -25.55
C PRO A 26 20.08 17.03 -24.69
N LEU A 27 20.71 15.87 -24.46
CA LEU A 27 20.16 14.78 -23.63
C LEU A 27 19.93 15.20 -22.17
N LEU A 28 20.63 16.25 -21.70
CA LEU A 28 20.41 16.80 -20.37
C LEU A 28 19.02 17.44 -20.24
N TRP A 29 18.53 18.13 -21.28
CA TRP A 29 17.17 18.67 -21.32
C TRP A 29 16.14 17.55 -21.36
N ALA A 30 16.40 16.48 -22.13
CA ALA A 30 15.55 15.31 -22.15
C ALA A 30 15.47 14.63 -20.78
N ALA A 31 16.60 14.51 -20.06
CA ALA A 31 16.63 14.00 -18.69
C ALA A 31 15.79 14.86 -17.74
N GLY A 32 15.92 16.19 -17.83
CA GLY A 32 15.11 17.12 -17.03
C GLY A 32 13.61 16.99 -17.32
N ALA A 33 13.22 16.96 -18.59
CA ALA A 33 11.83 16.78 -19.00
C ALA A 33 11.27 15.43 -18.53
N TRP A 34 12.05 14.35 -18.66
CA TRP A 34 11.67 13.02 -18.18
C TRP A 34 11.48 12.98 -16.66
N LEU A 35 12.39 13.59 -15.91
CA LEU A 35 12.28 13.65 -14.45
C LEU A 35 11.02 14.39 -14.00
N LEU A 36 10.69 15.52 -14.65
CA LEU A 36 9.46 16.26 -14.37
C LEU A 36 8.22 15.43 -14.67
N LEU A 37 8.20 14.71 -15.80
CA LEU A 37 7.10 13.80 -16.15
C LEU A 37 6.96 12.68 -15.12
N ALA A 38 8.05 12.01 -14.75
CA ALA A 38 8.05 10.96 -13.75
C ALA A 38 7.55 11.48 -12.39
N ALA A 39 8.01 12.66 -11.96
CA ALA A 39 7.54 13.30 -10.73
C ALA A 39 6.03 13.60 -10.78
N ALA A 40 5.53 14.14 -11.89
CA ALA A 40 4.10 14.39 -12.07
C ALA A 40 3.27 13.10 -11.97
N LEU A 41 3.73 12.01 -12.60
CA LEU A 41 3.07 10.71 -12.51
C LEU A 41 3.05 10.17 -11.07
N LEU A 42 4.16 10.29 -10.33
CA LEU A 42 4.22 9.88 -8.93
C LEU A 42 3.31 10.73 -8.03
N ILE A 43 3.21 12.03 -8.29
CA ILE A 43 2.30 12.92 -7.56
C ILE A 43 0.84 12.52 -7.82
N VAL A 44 0.48 12.23 -9.07
CA VAL A 44 -0.87 11.76 -9.42
C VAL A 44 -1.16 10.43 -8.72
N ASP A 45 -0.24 9.47 -8.78
CA ASP A 45 -0.38 8.18 -8.11
C ASP A 45 -0.55 8.35 -6.58
N ALA A 46 0.23 9.24 -5.95
CA ALA A 46 0.12 9.57 -4.53
C ALA A 46 -1.24 10.18 -4.17
N GLN A 47 -1.79 11.03 -5.05
CA GLN A 47 -3.09 11.67 -4.84
C GLN A 47 -4.26 10.72 -5.03
N LEU A 48 -4.09 9.66 -5.83
CA LEU A 48 -5.07 8.61 -6.04
C LEU A 48 -4.99 7.49 -4.99
N MET A 49 -3.96 7.47 -4.13
CA MET A 49 -3.91 6.49 -3.05
C MET A 49 -5.01 6.76 -2.00
N PRO A 50 -5.71 5.71 -1.52
CA PRO A 50 -6.61 5.82 -0.38
C PRO A 50 -5.88 6.38 0.85
N ARG A 51 -6.54 7.30 1.55
CA ARG A 51 -6.04 7.86 2.82
C ARG A 51 -6.55 7.04 3.99
N ALA A 52 -5.96 7.24 5.17
CA ALA A 52 -6.38 6.55 6.39
C ALA A 52 -7.89 6.67 6.68
N ASN A 53 -8.48 7.85 6.41
CA ASN A 53 -9.91 8.08 6.62
C ASN A 53 -10.84 7.37 5.62
N ASP A 54 -10.29 6.82 4.53
CA ASP A 54 -11.05 6.04 3.56
C ASP A 54 -11.14 4.56 3.99
N TRP A 55 -10.51 4.16 5.10
CA TRP A 55 -10.54 2.80 5.63
C TRP A 55 -11.32 2.71 6.92
N ARG A 56 -12.13 1.66 7.03
CA ARG A 56 -12.73 1.24 8.30
C ARG A 56 -12.15 -0.10 8.72
N LEU A 57 -11.64 -0.15 9.94
CA LEU A 57 -11.10 -1.34 10.56
C LEU A 57 -11.95 -1.67 11.78
N GLU A 58 -12.54 -2.87 11.82
CA GLU A 58 -13.33 -3.34 12.95
C GLU A 58 -12.79 -4.68 13.44
N ARG A 59 -12.52 -4.77 14.74
CA ARG A 59 -12.14 -6.02 15.40
C ARG A 59 -13.36 -6.60 16.10
N ARG A 60 -13.89 -7.71 15.58
CA ARG A 60 -15.00 -8.45 16.18
C ARG A 60 -14.47 -9.68 16.91
N HIS A 61 -15.09 -10.02 18.03
CA HIS A 61 -14.78 -11.21 18.82
C HIS A 61 -16.07 -11.68 19.50
N ASP A 62 -16.14 -12.97 19.82
CA ASP A 62 -17.29 -13.49 20.56
C ASP A 62 -17.17 -13.10 22.04
N ALA A 63 -18.30 -12.69 22.63
CA ALA A 63 -18.40 -12.43 24.07
C ALA A 63 -18.40 -13.77 24.83
N ARG A 64 -17.21 -14.28 25.15
CA ARG A 64 -17.03 -15.50 25.98
C ARG A 64 -16.71 -15.11 27.42
N LEU A 65 -17.39 -15.73 28.38
CA LEU A 65 -17.19 -15.55 29.82
C LEU A 65 -15.96 -16.28 30.39
N SER A 66 -15.31 -17.13 29.60
CA SER A 66 -14.13 -17.90 30.04
C SER A 66 -12.84 -17.32 29.48
N LEU A 67 -11.91 -16.96 30.37
CA LEU A 67 -10.57 -16.44 30.04
C LEU A 67 -9.66 -17.47 29.35
N ALA A 68 -9.94 -18.77 29.52
CA ALA A 68 -9.12 -19.86 28.97
C ALA A 68 -9.67 -20.43 27.64
N ALA A 69 -10.80 -19.93 27.16
CA ALA A 69 -11.38 -20.40 25.90
C ALA A 69 -10.69 -19.75 24.70
N GLN A 70 -10.39 -20.53 23.66
CA GLN A 70 -10.01 -19.98 22.36
C GLN A 70 -11.07 -18.98 21.90
N ASN A 71 -10.67 -17.73 21.61
CA ASN A 71 -11.58 -16.70 21.12
C ASN A 71 -11.19 -16.30 19.70
N ARG A 72 -12.07 -16.58 18.73
CA ARG A 72 -11.84 -16.22 17.33
C ARG A 72 -12.01 -14.72 17.18
N ILE A 73 -10.92 -14.05 16.81
CA ILE A 73 -10.94 -12.64 16.44
C ILE A 73 -11.17 -12.57 14.94
N ARG A 74 -12.20 -11.83 14.51
CA ARG A 74 -12.44 -11.48 13.11
C ARG A 74 -12.02 -10.02 12.91
N ILE A 75 -11.28 -9.75 11.85
CA ILE A 75 -10.81 -8.42 11.53
C ILE A 75 -11.47 -8.02 10.22
N VAL A 76 -12.44 -7.12 10.30
CA VAL A 76 -13.16 -6.63 9.14
C VAL A 76 -12.47 -5.38 8.64
N ILE A 77 -12.06 -5.41 7.37
CA ILE A 77 -11.41 -4.29 6.69
C ILE A 77 -12.31 -3.88 5.54
N GLU A 78 -12.75 -2.63 5.57
CA GLU A 78 -13.63 -2.04 4.56
C GLU A 78 -12.94 -0.81 3.96
N LEU A 79 -12.89 -0.77 2.63
CA LEU A 79 -12.44 0.39 1.86
C LEU A 79 -13.66 1.20 1.44
N LEU A 80 -13.85 2.36 2.05
CA LEU A 80 -14.98 3.24 1.81
C LEU A 80 -14.88 3.93 0.44
N PRO A 81 -16.01 4.19 -0.23
CA PRO A 81 -16.04 5.00 -1.44
C PRO A 81 -15.60 6.43 -1.14
N SER A 82 -14.58 6.91 -1.85
CA SER A 82 -14.06 8.26 -1.77
C SER A 82 -13.75 8.76 -3.19
N ARG A 83 -13.67 10.07 -3.39
CA ARG A 83 -13.27 10.65 -4.70
C ARG A 83 -11.88 10.18 -5.15
N ARG A 84 -11.07 9.70 -4.20
CA ARG A 84 -9.72 9.16 -4.42
C ARG A 84 -9.69 7.64 -4.47
N THR A 85 -10.79 6.95 -4.11
CA THR A 85 -10.77 5.49 -4.03
C THR A 85 -10.57 4.92 -5.42
N THR A 86 -9.46 4.20 -5.57
CA THR A 86 -9.10 3.54 -6.82
C THR A 86 -10.17 2.51 -7.18
N LEU A 87 -10.60 2.46 -8.45
CA LEU A 87 -11.41 1.36 -9.01
C LEU A 87 -10.65 0.01 -9.05
N ARG A 88 -9.46 -0.05 -8.44
CA ARG A 88 -8.57 -1.19 -8.46
C ARG A 88 -8.53 -1.84 -7.08
N PRO A 89 -8.43 -3.17 -7.03
CA PRO A 89 -8.20 -3.87 -5.78
C PRO A 89 -6.88 -3.41 -5.14
N VAL A 90 -6.91 -3.15 -3.82
CA VAL A 90 -5.74 -2.67 -3.07
C VAL A 90 -5.16 -3.82 -2.25
N PRO A 91 -3.90 -4.22 -2.48
CA PRO A 91 -3.25 -5.22 -1.63
C PRO A 91 -3.05 -4.63 -0.24
N ILE A 92 -3.48 -5.38 0.77
CA ILE A 92 -3.37 -5.01 2.17
C ILE A 92 -2.53 -6.02 2.92
N TRP A 93 -1.84 -5.52 3.94
CA TRP A 93 -1.13 -6.34 4.91
C TRP A 93 -1.44 -5.79 6.29
N LEU A 94 -1.80 -6.68 7.20
CA LEU A 94 -2.13 -6.36 8.57
C LEU A 94 -1.21 -7.15 9.48
N ARG A 95 -0.44 -6.44 10.29
CA ARG A 95 0.40 -7.07 11.31
C ARG A 95 -0.38 -7.16 12.62
N ASP A 96 -0.52 -8.38 13.11
CA ASP A 96 -1.03 -8.66 14.45
C ASP A 96 0.11 -8.48 15.47
N THR A 97 -0.18 -7.97 16.66
CA THR A 97 0.81 -7.84 17.74
C THR A 97 0.17 -8.31 19.03
N PRO A 98 0.09 -9.63 19.25
CA PRO A 98 -0.53 -10.18 20.46
C PRO A 98 0.30 -9.80 21.70
N PRO A 99 -0.33 -9.74 22.89
CA PRO A 99 0.41 -9.65 24.13
C PRO A 99 1.39 -10.82 24.27
N PRO A 100 2.53 -10.64 24.95
CA PRO A 100 3.61 -11.64 24.99
C PRO A 100 3.20 -12.99 25.58
N THR A 101 2.12 -13.03 26.37
CA THR A 101 1.57 -14.26 26.97
C THR A 101 0.67 -15.06 26.03
N PHE A 102 0.24 -14.47 24.91
CA PHE A 102 -0.64 -15.11 23.95
C PHE A 102 0.15 -15.67 22.77
N ARG A 103 -0.12 -16.93 22.44
CA ARG A 103 0.37 -17.57 21.22
C ARG A 103 -0.72 -17.49 20.15
N LEU A 104 -0.34 -17.09 18.94
CA LEU A 104 -1.20 -17.19 17.78
C LEU A 104 -1.20 -18.64 17.29
N ASP A 105 -2.34 -19.10 16.78
CA ASP A 105 -2.46 -20.40 16.11
C ASP A 105 -1.76 -20.43 14.73
N ARG A 106 -1.07 -19.34 14.36
CA ARG A 106 -0.33 -19.17 13.11
C ARG A 106 1.12 -18.73 13.39
N PRO A 107 2.07 -19.16 12.56
CA PRO A 107 3.49 -18.90 12.80
C PRO A 107 3.87 -17.43 12.60
N GLU A 108 3.24 -16.75 11.64
CA GLU A 108 3.54 -15.37 11.31
C GLU A 108 2.40 -14.45 11.75
N PRO A 109 2.70 -13.35 12.44
CA PRO A 109 1.70 -12.36 12.84
C PRO A 109 1.38 -11.41 11.68
N LEU A 110 1.33 -11.91 10.45
CA LEU A 110 1.05 -11.14 9.24
C LEU A 110 -0.13 -11.74 8.51
N LEU A 111 -1.14 -10.92 8.24
CA LEU A 111 -2.29 -11.23 7.41
C LEU A 111 -2.15 -10.45 6.11
N THR A 112 -2.36 -11.12 4.99
CA THR A 112 -2.38 -10.48 3.67
C THR A 112 -3.75 -10.65 3.04
N GLY A 113 -4.22 -9.63 2.35
CA GLY A 113 -5.50 -9.66 1.67
C GLY A 113 -5.54 -8.68 0.50
N VAL A 114 -6.66 -8.63 -0.20
CA VAL A 114 -6.89 -7.69 -1.29
C VAL A 114 -8.26 -7.04 -1.08
N ALA A 115 -8.26 -5.73 -0.82
CA ALA A 115 -9.48 -4.97 -0.65
C ALA A 115 -10.09 -4.66 -2.01
N PRO A 116 -11.24 -5.25 -2.37
CA PRO A 116 -11.95 -4.84 -3.57
C PRO A 116 -12.41 -3.37 -3.42
N PRO A 117 -12.50 -2.63 -4.53
CA PRO A 117 -13.06 -1.28 -4.51
C PRO A 117 -14.49 -1.34 -3.95
N ASN A 118 -14.78 -0.55 -2.91
CA ASN A 118 -16.08 -0.50 -2.23
C ASN A 118 -16.55 -1.84 -1.66
N GLY A 119 -15.63 -2.73 -1.26
CA GLY A 119 -16.00 -4.00 -0.65
C GLY A 119 -15.25 -4.30 0.64
N LEU A 120 -15.64 -5.43 1.20
CA LEU A 120 -15.32 -5.84 2.56
C LEU A 120 -14.47 -7.11 2.52
N ILE A 121 -13.46 -7.18 3.38
CA ILE A 121 -12.67 -8.37 3.66
C ILE A 121 -12.83 -8.73 5.14
N GLU A 122 -12.90 -10.02 5.45
CA GLU A 122 -12.97 -10.57 6.81
C GLU A 122 -11.81 -11.49 7.16
#